data_AF-A0A383TFZ6-F1
#
_entry.id   AF-A0A383TFZ6-F1
#
_cell.length_a   1.000
_cell.length_b   1.000
_cell.length_c   1.000
_cell.angle_alpha   90.00
_cell.angle_beta   90.00
_cell.angle_gamma   90.00
#
_symmetry.space_group_name_H-M   'P 1'
#
loop_
_entity.id
_entity.type
_entity.pdbx_description
1 polymer ?
#
loop_
_entity_poly.entity_id
_entity_poly.type
_entity_poly.pdbx_seq_one_letter_code
_entity_poly.pdbx_strand_id
1 'polypeptide(L)'
;MNPMKNNNVNVLHILSFLIIILSVVATATGLFYTTGGAPFDIINQYGDSVKMYGDGIYAHDSFFRVPIFKGTDLTILVVGVPLLAAATLLDLKKKTVKRRILLAFSCLFLLRKREGLGYMLLSILLIICMVMGIMLPVQTVFQVAAGIAIPLPVLITKIGIFVVLAVFAAYFEIRFMRILQQR
;
A
#
# COMPACT_ATOMS: atom_id res chain seq x y z
N MET A 1 37.63 8.73 -6.68
CA MET A 1 36.57 7.87 -6.12
C MET A 1 36.04 8.56 -4.86
N ASN A 2 34.83 9.12 -4.88
CA ASN A 2 34.40 10.11 -3.87
C ASN A 2 33.79 9.43 -2.62
N PRO A 3 34.37 9.58 -1.40
CA PRO A 3 33.91 8.88 -0.18
C PRO A 3 32.49 9.26 0.26
N MET A 4 31.98 10.41 -0.18
CA MET A 4 30.61 10.86 0.14
C MET A 4 29.50 9.99 -0.48
N LYS A 5 29.76 9.27 -1.57
CA LYS A 5 28.72 8.46 -2.26
C LYS A 5 28.35 7.20 -1.47
N ASN A 6 29.24 6.68 -0.64
CA ASN A 6 29.05 5.43 0.08
C ASN A 6 28.10 5.58 1.28
N ASN A 7 28.18 6.71 1.98
CA ASN A 7 27.39 6.96 3.19
C ASN A 7 25.89 7.06 2.90
N ASN A 8 25.50 7.70 1.80
CA ASN A 8 24.09 7.89 1.46
C ASN A 8 23.37 6.57 1.14
N VAL A 9 24.09 5.60 0.54
CA VAL A 9 23.53 4.27 0.24
C VAL A 9 23.31 3.48 1.53
N ASN A 10 24.26 3.55 2.46
CA ASN A 10 24.14 2.91 3.78
C ASN A 10 22.95 3.48 4.57
N VAL A 11 22.78 4.81 4.55
CA VAL A 11 21.63 5.47 5.21
C VAL A 11 20.29 5.02 4.60
N LEU A 12 20.21 4.90 3.27
CA LEU A 12 18.99 4.42 2.60
C LEU A 12 18.65 2.97 2.97
N HIS A 13 19.66 2.10 3.08
CA HIS A 13 19.44 0.71 3.51
C HIS A 13 19.02 0.63 4.97
N ILE A 14 19.68 1.38 5.87
CA ILE A 14 19.29 1.48 7.29
C ILE A 14 17.84 1.93 7.41
N LEU A 15 17.46 2.99 6.69
CA LEU A 15 16.10 3.50 6.68
C LEU A 15 15.10 2.46 6.13
N SER A 16 15.47 1.74 5.07
CA SER A 16 14.61 0.69 4.49
C SER A 16 14.38 -0.45 5.49
N PHE A 17 15.44 -0.92 6.16
CA PHE A 17 15.31 -1.95 7.21
C PHE A 17 14.46 -1.46 8.38
N LEU A 18 14.63 -0.21 8.80
CA LEU A 18 13.83 0.40 9.84
C LEU A 18 12.35 0.44 9.44
N ILE A 19 12.03 0.89 8.22
CA ILE A 19 10.65 0.93 7.71
C ILE A 19 10.03 -0.46 7.67
N ILE A 20 10.79 -1.48 7.24
CA ILE A 20 10.31 -2.87 7.23
C ILE A 20 9.93 -3.31 8.65
N ILE A 21 10.82 -3.09 9.63
CA ILE A 21 10.57 -3.48 11.03
C ILE A 21 9.34 -2.76 11.58
N LEU A 22 9.27 -1.43 11.41
CA LEU A 22 8.13 -0.64 11.89
C LEU A 22 6.82 -1.07 11.22
N SER A 23 6.85 -1.36 9.92
CA SER A 23 5.66 -1.80 9.18
C SER A 23 5.17 -3.16 9.67
N VAL A 24 6.08 -4.11 9.93
CA VAL A 24 5.72 -5.42 10.49
C VAL A 24 5.11 -5.27 11.87
N VAL A 25 5.71 -4.46 12.75
CA VAL A 25 5.16 -4.22 14.10
C VAL A 25 3.78 -3.57 14.02
N ALA A 26 3.63 -2.49 13.24
CA ALA A 26 2.35 -1.79 13.12
C ALA A 26 1.24 -2.72 12.59
N THR A 27 1.51 -3.45 11.50
CA THR A 27 0.52 -4.35 10.88
C THR A 27 0.22 -5.59 11.73
N ALA A 28 1.21 -6.15 12.43
CA ALA A 28 0.99 -7.24 13.37
C ALA A 28 0.12 -6.78 14.55
N THR A 29 0.34 -5.56 15.04
CA THR A 29 -0.46 -5.00 16.12
C THR A 29 -1.91 -4.80 15.66
N GLY A 30 -2.16 -4.23 14.48
CA GLY A 30 -3.53 -4.09 13.98
C GLY A 30 -4.24 -5.40 13.65
N LEU A 31 -3.53 -6.40 13.15
CA LEU A 31 -4.13 -7.71 12.86
C LEU A 31 -4.48 -8.51 14.12
N PHE A 32 -3.59 -8.53 15.11
CA PHE A 32 -3.62 -9.52 16.19
C PHE A 32 -3.86 -8.95 17.59
N TYR A 33 -3.75 -7.64 17.81
CA TYR A 33 -3.94 -7.08 19.15
C TYR A 33 -5.41 -7.15 19.57
N THR A 34 -5.67 -7.82 20.68
CA THR A 34 -7.00 -8.01 21.28
C THR A 34 -6.94 -7.68 22.77
N THR A 35 -8.03 -7.12 23.29
CA THR A 35 -8.23 -6.83 24.72
C THR A 35 -9.29 -7.77 25.32
N GLY A 36 -9.80 -8.74 24.55
CA GLY A 36 -10.90 -9.62 24.95
C GLY A 36 -12.26 -8.91 25.02
N GLY A 37 -12.39 -7.77 24.33
CA GLY A 37 -13.63 -7.00 24.32
C GLY A 37 -14.69 -7.58 23.38
N ALA A 38 -15.93 -7.12 23.52
CA ALA A 38 -17.06 -7.58 22.71
C ALA A 38 -17.69 -6.40 21.95
N PRO A 39 -18.23 -6.64 20.73
CA PRO A 39 -18.97 -5.63 19.99
C PRO A 39 -20.15 -5.08 20.80
N PHE A 40 -20.38 -3.77 20.71
CA PHE A 40 -21.48 -3.08 21.39
C PHE A 40 -22.12 -2.05 20.45
N ASP A 41 -23.37 -1.68 20.70
CA ASP A 41 -24.09 -0.70 19.87
C ASP A 41 -24.11 0.68 20.54
N ILE A 42 -23.96 1.74 19.75
CA ILE A 42 -24.08 3.13 20.19
C ILE A 42 -25.02 3.91 19.26
N ILE A 43 -25.78 4.85 19.81
CA ILE A 43 -26.58 5.79 19.02
C ILE A 43 -25.69 6.96 18.59
N ASN A 44 -25.62 7.23 17.29
CA ASN A 44 -24.85 8.35 16.76
C ASN A 44 -25.60 9.69 16.91
N GLN A 45 -24.95 10.79 16.53
CA GLN A 45 -25.55 12.14 16.55
C GLN A 45 -26.78 12.32 15.64
N TYR A 46 -27.02 11.40 14.72
CA TYR A 46 -28.15 11.37 13.79
C TYR A 46 -29.30 10.48 14.28
N GLY A 47 -29.14 9.78 15.41
CA GLY A 47 -30.13 8.85 15.96
C GLY A 47 -30.01 7.40 15.44
N ASP A 48 -29.01 7.09 14.61
CA ASP A 48 -28.82 5.73 14.09
C ASP A 48 -28.05 4.86 15.07
N SER A 49 -28.43 3.58 15.14
CA SER A 49 -27.65 2.55 15.83
C SER A 49 -26.44 2.15 14.99
N VAL A 50 -25.24 2.36 15.55
CA VAL A 50 -23.97 1.97 14.96
C VAL A 50 -23.33 0.91 15.84
N LYS A 51 -23.05 -0.26 15.24
CA LYS A 51 -22.30 -1.32 15.89
C LYS A 51 -20.82 -0.98 15.94
N MET A 52 -20.24 -0.96 17.14
CA MET A 52 -18.82 -0.75 17.43
C MET A 52 -18.11 -2.09 17.58
N TYR A 53 -16.81 -2.14 17.26
CA TYR A 53 -16.04 -3.38 17.28
C TYR A 53 -15.69 -3.86 18.70
N GLY A 54 -15.42 -2.94 19.62
CA GLY A 54 -15.31 -3.21 21.06
C GLY A 54 -14.07 -3.97 21.51
N ASP A 55 -13.14 -4.34 20.63
CA ASP A 55 -11.94 -5.10 20.96
C ASP A 55 -10.63 -4.49 20.43
N GLY A 56 -9.56 -4.65 21.21
CA GLY A 56 -8.19 -4.32 20.82
C GLY A 56 -7.99 -2.84 20.51
N ILE A 57 -7.08 -2.53 19.59
CA ILE A 57 -6.78 -1.15 19.20
C ILE A 57 -7.94 -0.47 18.45
N TYR A 58 -8.91 -1.26 18.00
CA TYR A 58 -10.08 -0.79 17.25
C TYR A 58 -11.35 -0.77 18.09
N ALA A 59 -11.25 -0.83 19.42
CA ALA A 59 -12.42 -0.93 20.30
C ALA A 59 -13.46 0.18 20.08
N HIS A 60 -13.00 1.39 19.70
CA HIS A 60 -13.84 2.55 19.43
C HIS A 60 -14.11 2.82 17.94
N ASP A 61 -13.70 1.92 17.06
CA ASP A 61 -14.05 2.01 15.64
C ASP A 61 -15.35 1.24 15.35
N SER A 62 -16.07 1.70 14.32
CA SER A 62 -17.27 1.00 13.88
C SER A 62 -16.93 -0.37 13.32
N PHE A 63 -17.85 -1.32 13.51
CA PHE A 63 -17.71 -2.69 13.03
C PHE A 63 -17.49 -2.74 11.50
N PHE A 64 -18.00 -1.76 10.75
CA PHE A 64 -17.77 -1.60 9.32
C PHE A 64 -16.32 -1.25 8.97
N ARG A 65 -15.67 -0.43 9.80
CA ARG A 65 -14.35 0.15 9.55
C ARG A 65 -13.21 -0.82 9.89
N VAL A 66 -13.36 -1.62 10.93
CA VAL A 66 -12.28 -2.50 11.41
C VAL A 66 -11.79 -3.50 10.36
N PRO A 67 -12.65 -4.20 9.60
CA PRO A 67 -12.18 -5.10 8.56
C PRO A 67 -11.43 -4.39 7.41
N ILE A 68 -11.72 -3.11 7.14
CA ILE A 68 -10.96 -2.30 6.18
C ILE A 68 -9.53 -2.10 6.68
N PHE A 69 -9.36 -1.76 7.96
CA PHE A 69 -8.03 -1.60 8.54
C PHE A 69 -7.27 -2.92 8.61
N LYS A 70 -7.91 -3.99 9.06
CA LYS A 70 -7.29 -5.32 9.06
C LYS A 70 -6.91 -5.80 7.66
N GLY A 71 -7.76 -5.57 6.65
CA GLY A 71 -7.43 -5.88 5.25
C GLY A 71 -6.27 -5.04 4.71
N THR A 72 -6.15 -3.79 5.14
CA THR A 72 -5.01 -2.91 4.83
C THR A 72 -3.73 -3.45 5.43
N ASP A 73 -3.76 -3.78 6.72
CA ASP A 73 -2.59 -4.29 7.43
C ASP A 73 -2.11 -5.62 6.85
N LEU A 74 -3.04 -6.50 6.47
CA LEU A 74 -2.70 -7.72 5.74
C LEU A 74 -2.03 -7.40 4.39
N THR A 75 -2.58 -6.44 3.64
CA THR A 75 -2.01 -6.05 2.34
C THR A 75 -0.59 -5.50 2.51
N ILE A 76 -0.35 -4.66 3.51
CA ILE A 76 0.99 -4.14 3.80
C ILE A 76 1.93 -5.28 4.21
N LEU A 77 1.48 -6.22 5.05
CA LEU A 77 2.29 -7.32 5.53
C LEU A 77 2.65 -8.35 4.43
N VAL A 78 1.71 -8.65 3.52
CA VAL A 78 1.88 -9.69 2.49
C VAL A 78 2.40 -9.13 1.16
N VAL A 79 2.13 -7.85 0.85
CA VAL A 79 2.55 -7.22 -0.40
C VAL A 79 3.62 -6.15 -0.15
N GLY A 80 3.34 -5.18 0.72
CA GLY A 80 4.22 -4.03 0.95
C GLY A 80 5.58 -4.41 1.52
N VAL A 81 5.60 -5.16 2.61
CA VAL A 81 6.82 -5.60 3.30
C VAL A 81 7.68 -6.51 2.42
N PRO A 82 7.15 -7.58 1.77
CA PRO A 82 7.96 -8.42 0.89
C PRO A 82 8.49 -7.67 -0.33
N LEU A 83 7.71 -6.75 -0.89
CA LEU A 83 8.16 -5.91 -2.01
C LEU A 83 9.33 -5.01 -1.60
N LEU A 84 9.22 -4.33 -0.45
CA LEU A 84 10.28 -3.47 0.07
C LEU A 84 11.53 -4.29 0.43
N ALA A 85 11.37 -5.42 1.12
CA ALA A 85 12.47 -6.32 1.47
C ALA A 85 13.18 -6.86 0.22
N ALA A 86 12.43 -7.31 -0.79
CA ALA A 86 12.99 -7.75 -2.06
C ALA A 86 13.75 -6.62 -2.76
N ALA A 87 13.19 -5.41 -2.80
CA ALA A 87 13.86 -4.24 -3.37
C ALA A 87 15.20 -3.94 -2.68
N THR A 88 15.23 -3.91 -1.35
CA THR A 88 16.46 -3.70 -0.57
C THR A 88 17.48 -4.81 -0.80
N LEU A 89 17.07 -6.09 -0.79
CA LEU A 89 17.97 -7.23 -1.03
C LEU A 89 18.57 -7.23 -2.44
N LEU A 90 17.78 -6.87 -3.45
CA LEU A 90 18.26 -6.79 -4.83
C LEU A 90 19.25 -5.63 -5.02
N ASP A 91 19.03 -4.54 -4.28
CA ASP A 91 19.94 -3.39 -4.27
C ASP A 91 21.29 -3.73 -3.64
N LEU A 92 21.28 -4.44 -2.50
CA LEU A 92 22.47 -4.94 -1.83
C LEU A 92 23.29 -5.89 -2.72
N LYS A 93 22.62 -6.73 -3.52
CA LYS A 93 23.28 -7.69 -4.43
C LYS A 93 23.93 -7.03 -5.66
N LYS A 94 23.92 -5.70 -5.79
CA LYS A 94 24.49 -4.92 -6.92
C LYS A 94 24.10 -5.46 -8.31
N LYS A 95 22.98 -6.19 -8.43
CA LYS A 95 22.51 -6.72 -9.72
C LYS A 95 21.85 -5.58 -10.49
N THR A 96 22.65 -5.02 -11.39
CA THR A 96 22.33 -3.91 -12.29
C THR A 96 20.94 -4.02 -12.92
N VAL A 97 20.09 -3.10 -12.45
CA VAL A 97 19.12 -2.29 -13.21
C VAL A 97 17.82 -2.97 -13.67
N LYS A 98 17.77 -4.19 -14.22
CA LYS A 98 16.48 -4.77 -14.69
C LYS A 98 15.40 -4.98 -13.62
N ARG A 99 15.77 -5.07 -12.35
CA ARG A 99 14.86 -5.14 -11.19
C ARG A 99 14.76 -3.84 -10.37
N ARG A 100 15.65 -2.86 -10.59
CA ARG A 100 15.46 -1.47 -10.16
C ARG A 100 14.43 -0.73 -11.04
N ILE A 101 14.08 -1.30 -12.21
CA ILE A 101 13.42 -0.63 -13.34
C ILE A 101 11.93 -0.29 -13.16
N LEU A 102 11.15 -0.94 -12.27
CA LEU A 102 9.68 -0.77 -12.26
C LEU A 102 9.13 0.21 -11.20
N LEU A 103 9.81 0.43 -10.07
CA LEU A 103 9.28 1.25 -8.96
C LEU A 103 10.24 2.36 -8.52
N ALA A 104 11.55 2.19 -8.69
CA ALA A 104 12.56 3.17 -8.27
C ALA A 104 13.14 3.99 -9.43
N PHE A 105 13.07 3.50 -10.68
CA PHE A 105 13.68 4.17 -11.85
C PHE A 105 12.91 5.40 -12.33
N SER A 106 11.58 5.39 -12.38
CA SER A 106 10.82 6.58 -12.81
C SER A 106 10.95 7.74 -11.82
N CYS A 107 10.98 7.45 -10.52
CA CYS A 107 11.05 8.48 -9.48
C CYS A 107 12.48 9.04 -9.28
N LEU A 108 13.50 8.18 -9.22
CA LEU A 108 14.89 8.58 -8.91
C LEU A 108 15.69 9.04 -10.15
N PHE A 109 15.32 8.59 -11.36
CA PHE A 109 16.00 9.00 -12.61
C PHE A 109 15.56 10.39 -13.09
N LEU A 110 14.27 10.72 -12.94
CA LEU A 110 13.74 12.04 -13.33
C LEU A 110 14.10 13.15 -12.35
N LEU A 111 14.29 12.85 -11.07
CA LEU A 111 14.88 13.81 -10.13
C LEU A 111 16.32 14.21 -10.52
N ARG A 112 16.98 13.39 -11.37
CA ARG A 112 18.38 13.58 -11.80
C ARG A 112 18.55 14.30 -13.13
N LYS A 113 17.50 14.44 -13.94
CA LYS A 113 17.45 15.33 -15.13
C LYS A 113 16.42 16.42 -14.85
N ARG A 114 16.85 17.63 -14.51
CA ARG A 114 16.03 18.79 -14.14
C ARG A 114 15.08 19.32 -15.26
N GLU A 115 14.31 18.45 -15.93
CA GLU A 115 13.43 18.81 -17.07
C GLU A 115 12.17 17.88 -17.17
N GLY A 116 11.69 17.26 -16.07
CA GLY A 116 10.62 16.23 -16.21
C GLY A 116 9.71 15.94 -15.01
N LEU A 117 9.45 16.90 -14.12
CA LEU A 117 8.60 16.69 -12.93
C LEU A 117 7.24 16.02 -13.23
N GLY A 118 6.60 16.32 -14.37
CA GLY A 118 5.31 15.74 -14.74
C GLY A 118 5.34 14.22 -14.98
N TYR A 119 6.41 13.70 -15.58
CA TYR A 119 6.59 12.26 -15.81
C TYR A 119 6.87 11.48 -14.53
N MET A 120 7.59 12.12 -13.59
CA MET A 120 7.83 11.58 -12.24
C MET A 120 6.53 11.48 -11.46
N LEU A 121 5.73 12.54 -11.47
CA LEU A 121 4.42 12.57 -10.81
C LEU A 121 3.46 11.54 -11.42
N LEU A 122 3.42 11.44 -12.75
CA LEU A 122 2.59 10.45 -13.45
C LEU A 122 2.93 9.03 -13.01
N SER A 123 4.21 8.67 -12.96
CA SER A 123 4.63 7.32 -12.57
C SER A 123 4.25 7.00 -11.12
N ILE A 124 4.44 7.96 -10.19
CA ILE A 124 4.01 7.80 -8.78
C ILE A 124 2.50 7.59 -8.70
N LEU A 125 1.72 8.36 -9.46
CA LEU A 125 0.27 8.26 -9.48
C LEU A 125 -0.20 6.89 -9.99
N LEU A 126 0.40 6.40 -11.09
CA LEU A 126 0.08 5.10 -11.68
C LEU A 126 0.40 3.95 -10.70
N ILE A 127 1.51 4.05 -9.97
CA ILE A 127 1.87 3.08 -8.93
C ILE A 127 0.83 3.06 -7.79
N ILE A 128 0.40 4.23 -7.32
CA ILE A 128 -0.65 4.33 -6.28
C ILE A 128 -1.95 3.68 -6.78
N CYS A 129 -2.36 3.94 -8.02
CA CYS A 129 -3.54 3.31 -8.61
C CYS A 129 -3.43 1.78 -8.66
N MET A 130 -2.26 1.25 -9.00
CA MET A 130 -2.02 -0.20 -8.99
C MET A 130 -2.13 -0.81 -7.58
N VAL A 131 -1.56 -0.14 -6.57
CA VAL A 131 -1.64 -0.60 -5.17
C VAL A 131 -3.08 -0.57 -4.67
N MET A 132 -3.82 0.50 -4.96
CA MET A 132 -5.24 0.63 -4.61
C MET A 132 -6.10 -0.49 -5.23
N GLY A 133 -5.79 -0.91 -6.46
CA GLY A 133 -6.49 -2.01 -7.14
C GLY A 133 -6.32 -3.37 -6.48
N ILE A 134 -5.27 -3.58 -5.69
CA ILE A 134 -5.05 -4.81 -4.91
C ILE A 134 -5.63 -4.67 -3.50
N MET A 135 -5.38 -3.52 -2.87
CA MET A 135 -5.76 -3.23 -1.49
C MET A 135 -7.29 -3.25 -1.29
N LEU A 136 -8.07 -2.66 -2.20
CA LEU A 136 -9.52 -2.57 -2.07
C LEU A 136 -10.22 -3.94 -2.13
N PRO A 137 -9.88 -4.87 -3.06
CA PRO A 137 -10.38 -6.24 -3.01
C PRO A 137 -10.06 -6.97 -1.71
N VAL A 138 -8.82 -6.85 -1.18
CA VAL A 138 -8.44 -7.50 0.08
C VAL A 138 -9.29 -6.97 1.24
N GLN A 139 -9.49 -5.65 1.32
CA GLN A 139 -10.39 -5.06 2.32
C GLN A 139 -11.83 -5.56 2.19
N THR A 140 -12.32 -5.70 0.95
CA THR A 140 -13.68 -6.22 0.66
C THR A 140 -13.84 -7.65 1.15
N VAL A 141 -12.83 -8.50 0.94
CA VAL A 141 -12.82 -9.88 1.44
C VAL A 141 -12.91 -9.90 2.96
N PHE A 142 -12.18 -9.02 3.65
CA PHE A 142 -12.25 -8.91 5.11
C PHE A 142 -13.62 -8.45 5.60
N GLN A 143 -14.26 -7.51 4.91
CA GLN A 143 -15.60 -7.05 5.26
C GLN A 143 -16.64 -8.16 5.07
N VAL A 144 -16.59 -8.88 3.95
CA VAL A 144 -17.50 -10.00 3.68
C VAL A 144 -17.25 -11.15 4.66
N ALA A 145 -16.00 -11.45 4.98
CA ALA A 145 -15.65 -12.46 6.00
C ALA A 145 -16.12 -12.09 7.41
N ALA A 146 -16.23 -10.79 7.72
CA ALA A 146 -16.82 -10.29 8.96
C ALA A 146 -18.37 -10.28 8.95
N GLY A 147 -19.01 -10.76 7.89
CA GLY A 147 -20.48 -10.82 7.77
C GLY A 147 -21.12 -9.49 7.38
N ILE A 148 -20.35 -8.52 6.87
CA ILE A 148 -20.88 -7.22 6.46
C ILE A 148 -21.48 -7.33 5.06
N ALA A 149 -22.78 -7.06 4.95
CA ALA A 149 -23.47 -6.95 3.67
C ALA A 149 -23.08 -5.64 2.97
N ILE A 150 -22.25 -5.72 1.94
CA ILE A 150 -21.85 -4.57 1.13
C ILE A 150 -22.88 -4.36 0.01
N PRO A 151 -23.53 -3.19 -0.09
CA PRO A 151 -24.53 -2.96 -1.12
C PRO A 151 -23.89 -2.94 -2.51
N LEU A 152 -24.60 -3.52 -3.49
CA LEU A 152 -24.10 -3.67 -4.87
C LEU A 152 -23.61 -2.35 -5.51
N PRO A 153 -24.28 -1.20 -5.32
CA PRO A 153 -23.76 0.08 -5.84
C PRO A 153 -22.38 0.44 -5.29
N VAL A 154 -22.09 0.12 -4.02
CA VAL A 154 -20.77 0.40 -3.40
C VAL A 154 -19.71 -0.51 -4.00
N LEU A 155 -20.03 -1.79 -4.22
CA LEU A 155 -19.10 -2.74 -4.83
C LEU A 155 -18.67 -2.30 -6.24
N ILE A 156 -19.63 -1.85 -7.07
CA ILE A 156 -19.36 -1.36 -8.42
C ILE A 156 -18.57 -0.05 -8.38
N THR A 157 -19.06 0.94 -7.63
CA THR A 157 -18.52 2.31 -7.67
C THR A 157 -17.24 2.52 -6.88
N LYS A 158 -16.96 1.70 -5.85
CA LYS A 158 -15.80 1.89 -4.97
C LYS A 158 -14.72 0.83 -5.16
N ILE A 159 -15.06 -0.37 -5.61
CA ILE A 159 -14.07 -1.46 -5.80
C ILE A 159 -13.90 -1.74 -7.28
N GLY A 160 -14.98 -1.99 -8.01
CA GLY A 160 -14.95 -2.30 -9.45
C GLY A 160 -14.20 -1.25 -10.27
N ILE A 161 -14.53 0.03 -10.08
CA ILE A 161 -13.89 1.11 -10.85
C ILE A 161 -12.38 1.24 -10.56
N PHE A 162 -11.94 0.98 -9.33
CA PHE A 162 -10.52 1.05 -8.97
C PHE A 162 -9.73 -0.16 -9.47
N VAL A 163 -10.35 -1.34 -9.56
CA VAL A 163 -9.75 -2.51 -10.21
C VAL A 163 -9.54 -2.23 -11.70
N VAL A 164 -10.55 -1.69 -12.38
CA VAL A 164 -10.42 -1.28 -13.79
C VAL A 164 -9.33 -0.22 -13.94
N LEU A 165 -9.33 0.81 -13.09
CA LEU A 165 -8.31 1.86 -13.09
C LEU A 165 -6.91 1.28 -12.89
N ALA A 166 -6.72 0.29 -12.03
CA ALA A 166 -5.43 -0.36 -11.80
C ALA A 166 -4.94 -1.14 -13.02
N VAL A 167 -5.84 -1.78 -13.77
CA VAL A 167 -5.49 -2.45 -15.03
C VAL A 167 -5.01 -1.44 -16.08
N PHE A 168 -5.73 -0.32 -16.24
CA PHE A 168 -5.29 0.77 -17.10
C PHE A 168 -3.96 1.36 -16.63
N ALA A 169 -3.80 1.57 -15.33
CA ALA A 169 -2.57 2.12 -14.77
C ALA A 169 -1.36 1.21 -15.05
N ALA A 170 -1.52 -0.11 -14.87
CA ALA A 170 -0.49 -1.09 -15.20
C ALA A 170 -0.13 -1.09 -16.70
N TYR A 171 -1.14 -1.03 -17.57
CA TYR A 171 -0.93 -0.92 -19.02
C TYR A 171 -0.12 0.34 -19.38
N PHE A 172 -0.51 1.50 -18.85
CA PHE A 172 0.18 2.76 -19.12
C PHE A 172 1.58 2.79 -18.54
N GLU A 173 1.79 2.29 -17.32
CA GLU A 173 3.11 2.24 -16.68
C GLU A 173 4.08 1.35 -17.49
N ILE A 174 3.64 0.16 -17.93
CA ILE A 174 4.46 -0.73 -18.75
C ILE A 174 4.81 -0.09 -20.08
N ARG A 175 3.82 0.55 -20.75
CA ARG A 175 4.04 1.23 -22.03
C ARG A 175 5.01 2.40 -21.86
N PHE A 176 4.83 3.19 -20.81
CA PHE A 176 5.66 4.34 -20.47
C PHE A 176 7.12 3.92 -20.25
N MET A 177 7.34 2.85 -19.47
CA MET A 177 8.67 2.30 -19.21
C MET A 177 9.38 1.80 -20.47
N ARG A 178 8.64 1.17 -21.41
CA ARG A 178 9.22 0.72 -22.69
C ARG A 178 9.70 1.88 -23.55
N ILE A 179 8.91 2.96 -23.63
CA ILE A 179 9.27 4.16 -24.41
C ILE A 179 10.51 4.84 -23.83
N LEU A 180 10.62 4.90 -22.49
CA LEU A 180 11.79 5.47 -21.82
C LEU A 180 13.07 4.65 -22.05
N GLN A 181 12.98 3.33 -22.15
CA GLN A 181 14.15 2.47 -22.43
C GLN A 181 14.69 2.61 -23.85
N GLN A 182 13.91 3.20 -24.77
CA GLN A 182 14.27 3.41 -26.17
C GLN A 182 14.90 4.79 -26.43
N ARG A 183 14.97 5.67 -25.43
CA ARG A 183 15.66 6.97 -25.48
C ARG A 183 17.01 6.91 -24.77
#